data_AF-A0A0C2JKU5-F1
#
_entry.id   AF-A0A0C2JKU5-F1
#
_cell.length_a   1.000
_cell.length_b   1.000
_cell.length_c   1.000
_cell.angle_alpha   90.00
_cell.angle_beta   90.00
_cell.angle_gamma   90.00
#
_symmetry.space_group_name_H-M   'P 1'
#
loop_
_entity.id
_entity.type
_entity.pdbx_description
1 polymer ?
#
loop_
_entity_poly.entity_id
_entity_poly.type
_entity_poly.pdbx_seq_one_letter_code
_entity_poly.pdbx_strand_id
1 'polypeptide(L)'
;MNSWVKFRTGAEIKIVKRINFVKATLFVAFIAGLYAAFSVLAKYTKLTKRKSFWAALLMAMLIVIQSGFMLFYIRESPFIDTSQDKVKIINTDGRAQTGFETLIVAVIYCSIAYSLIKLNSVSLKKPNIKSLSFHFLLLLVSVFGLTKVVHYKAPYII
;
A
#
# COMPACT_ATOMS: atom_id res chain seq x y z
N MET A 1 -28.82 -6.77 -7.48
CA MET A 1 -28.24 -6.37 -6.19
C MET A 1 -29.20 -5.42 -5.50
N ASN A 2 -30.13 -5.94 -4.68
CA ASN A 2 -31.07 -5.24 -3.78
C ASN A 2 -32.05 -6.24 -3.11
N SER A 3 -31.59 -7.46 -2.76
CA SER A 3 -32.47 -8.50 -2.18
C SER A 3 -33.16 -8.02 -0.91
N TRP A 4 -32.47 -7.21 -0.11
CA TRP A 4 -32.96 -6.66 1.16
C TRP A 4 -34.14 -5.70 1.00
N VAL A 5 -34.15 -4.89 -0.06
CA VAL A 5 -35.24 -3.94 -0.36
C VAL A 5 -36.43 -4.67 -0.99
N LYS A 6 -36.17 -5.62 -1.91
CA LYS A 6 -37.20 -6.45 -2.55
C LYS A 6 -37.95 -7.31 -1.52
N PHE A 7 -37.24 -7.83 -0.51
CA PHE A 7 -37.82 -8.62 0.58
C PHE A 7 -38.82 -7.81 1.45
N ARG A 8 -38.57 -6.51 1.66
CA ARG A 8 -39.40 -5.65 2.53
C ARG A 8 -40.55 -4.96 1.81
N THR A 9 -40.38 -4.64 0.53
CA THR A 9 -41.32 -3.77 -0.22
C THR A 9 -42.06 -4.47 -1.35
N GLY A 10 -41.68 -5.71 -1.70
CA GLY A 10 -42.29 -6.47 -2.80
C GLY A 10 -42.03 -5.90 -4.21
N ALA A 11 -41.57 -4.66 -4.31
CA ALA A 11 -41.30 -3.99 -5.56
C ALA A 11 -39.83 -4.18 -6.00
N GLU A 12 -39.64 -4.43 -7.30
CA GLU A 12 -38.31 -4.52 -7.89
C GLU A 12 -37.78 -3.13 -8.25
N ILE A 13 -37.14 -2.47 -7.29
CA ILE A 13 -36.58 -1.13 -7.48
C ILE A 13 -35.23 -1.24 -8.21
N LYS A 14 -35.23 -0.84 -9.48
CA LYS A 14 -34.03 -0.73 -10.31
C LYS A 14 -33.35 0.61 -10.03
N ILE A 15 -32.35 0.62 -9.14
CA ILE A 15 -31.53 1.82 -8.88
C ILE A 15 -30.61 2.03 -10.08
N VAL A 16 -30.99 2.90 -11.00
CA VAL A 16 -30.13 3.30 -12.12
C VAL A 16 -29.30 4.49 -11.68
N LYS A 17 -28.03 4.25 -11.33
CA LYS A 17 -27.07 5.34 -11.11
C LYS A 17 -26.79 6.02 -12.45
N ARG A 18 -27.30 7.22 -12.68
CA ARG A 18 -26.97 7.99 -13.90
C ARG A 18 -25.47 8.24 -13.95
N ILE A 19 -24.85 7.87 -15.05
CA ILE A 19 -23.43 8.16 -15.30
C ILE A 19 -23.31 9.68 -15.45
N ASN A 20 -22.49 10.29 -14.60
CA ASN A 20 -22.21 11.72 -14.72
C ASN A 20 -21.09 11.91 -15.76
N PHE A 21 -21.48 12.23 -16.99
CA PHE A 21 -20.56 12.47 -18.10
C PHE A 21 -19.58 13.61 -17.81
N VAL A 22 -19.96 14.63 -17.03
CA VAL A 22 -19.05 15.72 -16.64
C VAL A 22 -17.89 15.20 -15.80
N LYS A 23 -18.16 14.29 -14.85
CA LYS A 23 -17.10 13.65 -14.05
C LYS A 23 -16.20 12.76 -14.92
N ALA A 24 -16.78 12.04 -15.87
CA ALA A 24 -16.02 11.21 -16.80
C ALA A 24 -15.11 12.08 -17.70
N THR A 25 -15.63 13.16 -18.28
CA THR A 25 -14.86 14.08 -19.12
C THR A 25 -13.77 14.79 -18.34
N LEU A 26 -14.05 15.25 -17.11
CA LEU A 26 -13.03 15.83 -16.22
C LEU A 26 -11.92 14.83 -15.91
N PHE A 27 -12.28 13.57 -15.66
CA PHE A 27 -11.29 12.52 -15.41
C PHE A 27 -10.41 12.24 -16.63
N VAL A 28 -10.99 12.17 -17.83
CA VAL A 28 -10.25 11.99 -19.08
C VAL A 28 -9.36 13.21 -19.36
N ALA A 29 -9.88 14.42 -19.20
CA ALA A 29 -9.11 15.65 -19.37
C ALA A 29 -7.96 15.76 -18.35
N PHE A 30 -8.18 15.32 -17.12
CA PHE A 30 -7.14 15.26 -16.09
C PHE A 30 -6.01 14.31 -16.47
N ILE A 31 -6.33 13.11 -16.97
CA ILE A 31 -5.33 12.15 -17.46
C ILE A 31 -4.57 12.72 -18.66
N ALA A 32 -5.28 13.34 -19.60
CA ALA A 32 -4.66 13.98 -20.77
C ALA A 32 -3.72 15.13 -20.37
N GLY A 33 -4.13 15.96 -19.40
CA GLY A 33 -3.32 17.04 -18.83
C GLY A 33 -2.08 16.52 -18.11
N LEU A 34 -2.21 15.45 -17.32
CA LEU A 34 -1.08 14.76 -16.70
C LEU A 34 -0.11 14.22 -17.75
N TYR A 35 -0.61 13.59 -18.81
CA TYR A 35 0.22 13.08 -19.90
C TYR A 35 0.96 14.21 -20.61
N ALA A 36 0.28 15.32 -20.93
CA ALA A 36 0.88 16.48 -21.55
C ALA A 36 1.98 17.10 -20.67
N ALA A 37 1.69 17.36 -19.39
CA ALA A 37 2.68 17.85 -18.43
C ALA A 37 3.88 16.91 -18.32
N PHE A 38 3.62 15.60 -18.25
CA PHE A 38 4.66 14.58 -18.17
C PHE A 38 5.54 14.55 -19.43
N SER A 39 4.95 14.71 -20.62
CA SER A 39 5.67 14.73 -21.89
C SER A 39 6.63 15.91 -22.00
N VAL A 40 6.23 17.08 -21.48
CA VAL A 40 7.07 18.28 -21.43
C VAL A 40 8.19 18.08 -20.40
N LEU A 41 7.86 17.61 -19.20
CA LEU A 41 8.85 17.37 -18.14
C LEU A 41 9.89 16.31 -18.56
N ALA A 42 9.47 15.27 -19.27
CA ALA A 42 10.33 14.20 -19.77
C ALA A 42 11.44 14.68 -20.71
N LYS A 43 11.25 15.82 -21.41
CA LYS A 43 12.31 16.43 -22.22
C LYS A 43 13.42 17.03 -21.34
N TYR A 44 13.10 17.53 -20.16
CA TYR A 44 14.03 18.23 -19.27
C TYR A 44 14.65 17.32 -18.20
N THR A 45 13.99 16.23 -17.81
CA THR A 45 14.46 15.36 -16.73
C THR A 45 15.08 14.06 -17.26
N LYS A 46 16.40 13.89 -17.07
CA LYS A 46 17.11 12.61 -17.30
C LYS A 46 16.55 11.46 -16.44
N LEU A 47 15.88 11.75 -15.33
CA LEU A 47 15.25 10.76 -14.46
C LEU A 47 14.14 9.96 -15.17
N THR A 48 13.32 10.61 -15.98
CA THR A 48 12.18 9.99 -16.67
C THR A 48 12.59 8.92 -17.68
N LYS A 49 13.81 9.03 -18.22
CA LYS A 49 14.37 8.06 -19.18
C LYS A 49 14.90 6.78 -18.49
N ARG A 50 15.13 6.80 -17.18
CA ARG A 50 15.68 5.66 -16.44
C ARG A 50 14.57 4.67 -16.09
N LYS A 51 14.62 3.46 -16.67
CA LYS A 51 13.68 2.37 -16.31
C LYS A 51 13.71 2.02 -14.82
N SER A 52 14.86 2.17 -14.17
CA SER A 52 15.01 1.93 -12.73
C SER A 52 14.23 2.91 -11.86
N PHE A 53 14.05 4.17 -12.31
CA PHE A 53 13.25 5.15 -11.58
C PHE A 53 11.77 4.74 -11.56
N TRP A 54 11.24 4.36 -12.73
CA TRP A 54 9.87 3.87 -12.84
C TRP A 54 9.63 2.57 -12.07
N ALA A 55 10.58 1.64 -12.11
CA ALA A 55 10.50 0.42 -11.31
C ALA A 55 10.45 0.73 -9.81
N ALA A 56 11.27 1.67 -9.33
CA ALA A 56 11.25 2.10 -7.93
C ALA A 56 9.94 2.81 -7.55
N LEU A 57 9.43 3.69 -8.42
CA LEU A 57 8.17 4.39 -8.21
C LEU A 57 6.97 3.42 -8.12
N LEU A 58 6.89 2.47 -9.06
CA LEU A 58 5.83 1.47 -9.08
C LEU A 58 5.89 0.56 -7.84
N MET A 59 7.10 0.15 -7.44
CA MET A 59 7.25 -0.60 -6.19
C MET A 59 6.79 0.20 -4.97
N ALA A 60 7.16 1.48 -4.86
CA ALA A 60 6.71 2.32 -3.76
C ALA A 60 5.17 2.41 -3.71
N MET A 61 4.52 2.59 -4.87
CA MET A 61 3.05 2.60 -4.96
C MET A 61 2.43 1.27 -4.52
N LEU A 62 2.96 0.14 -4.97
CA LEU A 62 2.46 -1.19 -4.59
C LEU A 62 2.58 -1.42 -3.08
N ILE A 63 3.69 -1.02 -2.48
CA ILE A 63 3.92 -1.16 -1.03
C ILE A 63 2.91 -0.34 -0.23
N VAL A 64 2.64 0.91 -0.63
CA VAL A 64 1.67 1.78 0.05
C VAL A 64 0.25 1.25 -0.06
N ILE A 65 -0.14 0.73 -1.22
CA ILE A 65 -1.47 0.14 -1.41
C ILE A 65 -1.63 -1.12 -0.56
N GLN A 66 -0.60 -1.98 -0.55
CA GLN A 66 -0.63 -3.25 0.20
C GLN A 66 -0.58 -3.06 1.72
N SER A 67 0.00 -1.97 2.22
CA SER A 67 0.13 -1.71 3.66
C SER A 67 -1.18 -1.30 4.35
N GLY A 68 -2.27 -1.12 3.60
CA GLY A 68 -3.57 -0.72 4.15
C GLY A 68 -3.79 0.79 4.21
N PHE A 69 -3.02 1.59 3.46
CA PHE A 69 -3.17 3.05 3.42
C PHE A 69 -4.60 3.50 3.04
N MET A 70 -5.30 2.72 2.21
CA MET A 70 -6.68 3.00 1.84
C MET A 70 -7.65 2.82 3.03
N LEU A 71 -7.39 1.87 3.93
CA LEU A 71 -8.23 1.65 5.11
C LEU A 71 -8.11 2.83 6.09
N PHE A 72 -6.90 3.34 6.26
CA PHE A 72 -6.64 4.56 7.01
C PHE A 72 -7.38 5.76 6.40
N TYR A 73 -7.30 5.94 5.08
CA TYR A 73 -7.95 7.05 4.37
C TYR A 73 -9.49 7.00 4.45
N ILE A 74 -10.10 5.83 4.23
CA ILE A 74 -11.57 5.69 4.22
C ILE A 74 -12.17 5.86 5.62
N ARG A 75 -11.47 5.42 6.65
CA ARG A 75 -11.99 5.41 8.03
C ARG A 75 -11.57 6.61 8.86
N GLU A 76 -10.77 7.52 8.28
CA GLU A 76 -10.23 8.69 8.97
C GLU A 76 -9.62 8.31 10.34
N SER A 77 -8.93 7.16 10.37
CA SER A 77 -8.42 6.59 11.63
C SER A 77 -7.33 7.49 12.21
N PRO A 78 -7.20 7.58 13.55
CA PRO A 78 -6.18 8.41 14.16
C PRO A 78 -4.78 7.96 13.76
N PHE A 79 -3.87 8.92 13.62
CA PHE A 79 -2.48 8.62 13.25
C PHE A 79 -1.75 7.91 14.40
N ILE A 80 -1.98 8.38 15.62
CA ILE A 80 -1.56 7.79 16.89
C ILE A 80 -2.79 7.79 17.79
N ASP A 81 -3.06 6.67 18.46
CA ASP A 81 -4.16 6.58 19.42
C ASP A 81 -3.63 6.87 20.83
N THR A 82 -4.25 7.83 21.51
CA THR A 82 -3.90 8.26 22.86
C THR A 82 -5.07 8.01 23.81
N SER A 83 -5.53 6.76 23.87
CA SER A 83 -6.59 6.35 24.79
C SER A 83 -5.99 5.91 26.14
N GLN A 84 -6.39 6.59 27.22
CA GLN A 84 -6.05 6.28 28.63
C GLN A 84 -4.55 6.35 28.98
N ASP A 85 -3.93 7.52 28.77
CA ASP A 85 -2.54 7.83 29.19
C ASP A 85 -1.43 6.94 28.59
N LYS A 86 -1.77 6.09 27.61
CA LYS A 86 -0.84 5.22 26.91
C LYS A 86 -0.87 5.52 25.42
N VAL A 87 0.30 5.77 24.85
CA VAL A 87 0.48 5.93 23.41
C VAL A 87 0.38 4.54 22.77
N LYS A 88 -0.73 4.27 22.06
CA LYS A 88 -0.94 3.02 21.32
C LYS A 88 -0.65 3.25 19.84
N ILE A 89 0.44 2.63 19.39
CA ILE A 89 0.92 2.74 18.01
C ILE A 89 0.27 1.70 17.09
N ILE A 90 0.03 0.50 17.62
CA ILE A 90 -0.59 -0.62 16.90
C ILE A 90 -1.94 -0.89 17.57
N ASN A 91 -3.01 -1.00 16.78
CA ASN A 91 -4.32 -1.32 17.34
C ASN A 91 -4.45 -2.83 17.54
N THR A 92 -4.95 -3.26 18.69
CA THR A 92 -5.21 -4.68 19.00
C THR A 92 -6.45 -5.20 18.25
N ASP A 93 -7.36 -4.31 17.84
CA ASP A 93 -8.51 -4.69 17.04
C ASP A 93 -8.07 -5.04 15.61
N GLY A 94 -8.19 -6.32 15.23
CA GLY A 94 -7.80 -6.81 13.89
C GLY A 94 -8.51 -6.14 12.71
N ARG A 95 -9.58 -5.37 12.96
CA ARG A 95 -10.32 -4.62 11.93
C ARG A 95 -9.95 -3.13 11.86
N ALA A 96 -9.29 -2.58 12.88
CA ALA A 96 -8.89 -1.18 12.91
C ALA A 96 -7.39 -1.07 12.65
N GLN A 97 -6.94 0.00 12.00
CA GLN A 97 -5.53 0.20 11.68
C GLN A 97 -5.21 1.68 11.87
N THR A 98 -4.18 2.00 12.65
CA THR A 98 -3.73 3.38 12.84
C THR A 98 -2.89 3.83 11.65
N GLY A 99 -2.76 5.15 11.47
CA GLY A 99 -1.87 5.71 10.44
C GLY A 99 -0.42 5.26 10.64
N PHE A 100 0.09 5.28 11.88
CA PHE A 100 1.45 4.85 12.16
C PHE A 100 1.67 3.35 11.92
N GLU A 101 0.67 2.51 12.20
CA GLU A 101 0.73 1.08 11.90
C GLU A 101 0.85 0.82 10.38
N THR A 102 0.09 1.56 9.53
CA THR A 102 0.24 1.44 8.07
C THR A 102 1.64 1.79 7.57
N LEU A 103 2.31 2.76 8.20
CA LEU A 103 3.67 3.15 7.86
C LEU A 103 4.70 2.10 8.29
N ILE A 104 4.55 1.55 9.50
CA ILE A 104 5.40 0.46 9.98
C ILE A 104 5.31 -0.73 9.02
N VAL A 105 4.08 -1.14 8.67
CA VAL A 105 3.85 -2.26 7.74
C VAL A 105 4.44 -1.96 6.35
N ALA A 106 4.29 -0.73 5.85
CA ALA A 106 4.90 -0.30 4.59
C ALA A 106 6.43 -0.41 4.62
N VAL A 107 7.08 0.02 5.70
CA VAL A 107 8.54 -0.08 5.87
C VAL A 107 8.99 -1.53 5.93
N ILE A 108 8.26 -2.40 6.62
CA ILE A 108 8.55 -3.84 6.68
C ILE A 108 8.45 -4.47 5.28
N TYR A 109 7.38 -4.20 4.53
CA TYR A 109 7.24 -4.69 3.16
C TYR A 109 8.33 -4.14 2.22
N CYS A 110 8.71 -2.87 2.38
CA CYS A 110 9.81 -2.28 1.63
C CYS A 110 11.15 -2.98 1.93
N SER A 111 11.44 -3.27 3.20
CA SER A 111 12.65 -3.99 3.62
C SER A 111 12.71 -5.42 3.04
N ILE A 112 11.59 -6.14 3.05
CA ILE A 112 11.49 -7.49 2.47
C ILE A 112 11.73 -7.44 0.95
N ALA A 113 11.04 -6.54 0.24
CA ALA A 113 11.18 -6.38 -1.20
C ALA A 113 12.62 -6.00 -1.59
N TYR A 114 13.22 -5.04 -0.87
CA TYR A 114 14.59 -4.62 -1.08
C TYR A 114 15.59 -5.77 -0.88
N SER A 115 15.42 -6.54 0.21
CA SER A 115 16.26 -7.70 0.51
C SER A 115 16.17 -8.74 -0.61
N LEU A 116 14.97 -9.10 -1.07
CA LEU A 116 14.76 -10.04 -2.16
C LEU A 116 15.42 -9.60 -3.47
N ILE A 117 15.26 -8.33 -3.85
CA ILE A 117 15.88 -7.77 -5.07
C ILE A 117 17.40 -7.81 -4.97
N LYS A 118 17.95 -7.44 -3.80
CA LYS A 118 19.38 -7.46 -3.58
C LYS A 118 19.95 -8.87 -3.58
N LEU A 119 19.30 -9.82 -2.91
CA LEU A 119 19.67 -11.23 -2.94
C LEU A 119 19.73 -11.76 -4.37
N ASN A 120 18.70 -11.50 -5.18
CA ASN A 120 18.67 -11.92 -6.58
C ASN A 120 19.82 -11.26 -7.38
N SER A 121 20.03 -9.95 -7.21
CA SER A 121 21.06 -9.22 -7.95
C SER A 121 22.51 -9.64 -7.60
N VAL A 122 22.78 -9.95 -6.33
CA VAL A 122 24.10 -10.38 -5.83
C VAL A 122 24.38 -11.82 -6.25
N SER A 123 23.37 -12.68 -6.23
CA SER A 123 23.47 -14.06 -6.67
C SER A 123 23.84 -14.18 -8.16
N LEU A 124 23.29 -13.31 -9.02
CA LEU A 124 23.50 -13.38 -10.47
C LEU A 124 24.81 -12.75 -10.99
N LYS A 125 25.38 -11.75 -10.30
CA LYS A 125 26.51 -10.96 -10.86
C LYS A 125 27.88 -11.36 -10.31
N LYS A 126 28.02 -11.45 -8.99
CA LYS A 126 29.24 -11.89 -8.30
C LYS A 126 28.90 -12.12 -6.83
N PRO A 127 28.88 -13.38 -6.35
CA PRO A 127 28.45 -13.67 -4.98
C PRO A 127 29.46 -13.10 -3.98
N ASN A 128 29.01 -12.13 -3.18
CA ASN A 128 29.73 -11.66 -2.01
C ASN A 128 29.02 -12.21 -0.77
N ILE A 129 29.67 -13.16 -0.09
CA ILE A 129 29.11 -13.89 1.06
C ILE A 129 28.70 -12.94 2.19
N LYS A 130 29.50 -11.90 2.49
CA LYS A 130 29.17 -10.93 3.54
C LYS A 130 27.90 -10.15 3.22
N SER A 131 27.77 -9.70 1.98
CA SER A 131 26.56 -9.00 1.52
C SER A 131 25.36 -9.94 1.50
N LEU A 132 25.54 -11.19 1.10
CA LEU A 132 24.46 -12.18 1.04
C LEU A 132 23.90 -12.46 2.44
N SER A 133 24.78 -12.74 3.41
CA SER A 133 24.39 -12.97 4.81
C SER A 133 23.66 -11.77 5.40
N PHE A 134 24.11 -10.54 5.13
CA PHE A 134 23.44 -9.33 5.60
C PHE A 134 21.99 -9.21 5.08
N HIS A 135 21.78 -9.33 3.76
CA HIS A 135 20.43 -9.18 3.19
C HIS A 135 19.52 -10.36 3.56
N PHE A 136 20.08 -11.54 3.76
CA PHE A 136 19.32 -12.69 4.27
C PHE A 136 18.87 -12.49 5.72
N LEU A 137 19.77 -11.99 6.58
CA LEU A 137 19.44 -11.64 7.96
C LEU A 137 18.38 -10.53 8.01
N LEU A 138 18.53 -9.49 7.19
CA LEU A 138 17.54 -8.41 7.06
C LEU A 138 16.15 -8.95 6.67
N LEU A 139 16.09 -9.90 5.74
CA LEU A 139 14.86 -10.56 5.33
C LEU A 139 14.23 -11.32 6.51
N LEU A 140 15.00 -12.13 7.23
CA LEU A 140 14.51 -12.89 8.38
C LEU A 140 13.97 -11.97 9.48
N VAL A 141 14.70 -10.91 9.82
CA VAL A 141 14.27 -9.91 10.81
C VAL A 141 12.98 -9.22 10.37
N SER A 142 12.86 -8.87 9.08
CA SER A 142 11.67 -8.19 8.57
C SER A 142 10.45 -9.11 8.55
N VAL A 143 10.62 -10.38 8.17
CA VAL A 143 9.56 -11.40 8.23
C VAL A 143 9.13 -11.65 9.67
N PHE A 144 10.08 -11.77 10.60
CA PHE A 144 9.78 -11.90 12.02
C PHE A 144 9.05 -10.67 12.58
N GLY A 145 9.47 -9.47 12.17
CA GLY A 145 8.75 -8.23 12.50
C GLY A 145 7.30 -8.27 12.03
N LEU A 146 7.06 -8.72 10.79
CA LEU A 146 5.72 -8.87 10.25
C LEU A 146 4.87 -9.88 11.04
N THR A 147 5.42 -11.05 11.38
CA THR A 147 4.67 -12.06 12.16
C THR A 147 4.34 -11.55 13.55
N LYS A 148 5.22 -10.77 14.18
CA LYS A 148 4.93 -10.11 15.47
C LYS A 148 3.82 -9.07 15.37
N VAL A 149 3.80 -8.26 14.30
CA VAL A 149 2.71 -7.31 14.04
C VAL A 149 1.38 -8.05 13.86
N VAL A 150 1.37 -9.14 13.08
CA VAL A 150 0.15 -9.96 12.87
C VAL A 150 -0.31 -10.61 14.17
N HIS A 151 0.60 -11.21 14.94
CA HIS A 151 0.26 -11.87 16.19
C HIS A 151 -0.28 -10.89 17.24
N TYR A 152 0.27 -9.66 17.29
CA TYR A 152 -0.24 -8.60 18.18
C TYR A 152 -1.69 -8.23 17.86
N LYS A 153 -2.08 -8.30 16.58
CA LYS A 153 -3.42 -7.97 16.10
C LYS A 153 -4.45 -9.10 16.23
N ALA A 154 -3.97 -10.34 16.21
CA ALA A 154 -4.81 -11.53 16.27
C ALA A 154 -4.17 -12.57 17.20
N PRO A 155 -4.19 -12.34 18.53
CA PRO A 155 -3.53 -13.23 19.49
C PRO A 155 -4.14 -14.65 19.52
N TYR A 156 -5.32 -14.83 18.95
CA TYR A 156 -6.09 -16.09 18.96
C TYR A 156 -6.07 -16.87 17.63
N ILE A 157 -5.25 -16.47 16.65
CA ILE A 157 -5.08 -17.20 15.38
C ILE A 157 -3.67 -17.80 15.33
N ILE A 158 -3.47 -18.86 16.12
CA ILE A 158 -2.43 -19.89 15.95
C ILE A 158 -3.09 -21.22 16.26
#